data_AF-A0A3A1YIH5-F1
#
_entry.id   AF-A0A3A1YIH5-F1
#
_cell.length_a   1.000
_cell.length_b   1.000
_cell.length_c   1.000
_cell.angle_alpha   90.00
_cell.angle_beta   90.00
_cell.angle_gamma   90.00
#
_symmetry.space_group_name_H-M   'P 1'
#
loop_
_entity.id
_entity.type
_entity.pdbx_description
1 polymer ?
#
loop_
_entity_poly.entity_id
_entity_poly.type
_entity_poly.pdbx_seq_one_letter_code
_entity_poly.pdbx_strand_id
1 'polypeptide(L)'
;MQKKFPWLMPAVFGFIGLLIFQSFIGLLIGVGIGYFFQRRQSESDIRNAELFQRQVNNLAEIIGILLRKTGNATRSNINDAKTLFGEEISRSFAHVDVHTAMQRLEDAATNSSYDESVSLNSLRNSLAMSVASRSGVYFLTIIIYVYCNAARTRGDDKFYDAMFTIGSALGIPPQIVAVLLMRATDYGNSQNAHGGYSWGQSDFGGGQYNQQDSYNRNYYRAADSQKELQAAYQTLGVTAEVTKDELRKAKRRLLAKWHPDKAPEGKKDEYTEMSQKINAAADLITAYKGF
;
A
#
# COMPACT_ATOMS: atom_id res chain seq x y z
N MET A 1 -12.25 -20.93 7.30
CA MET A 1 -11.40 -21.30 8.44
C MET A 1 -10.51 -22.48 8.03
N GLN A 2 -9.26 -22.22 7.60
CA GLN A 2 -8.31 -23.31 7.35
C GLN A 2 -7.86 -23.87 8.71
N LYS A 3 -8.17 -25.13 9.02
CA LYS A 3 -7.64 -25.83 10.19
C LYS A 3 -6.13 -25.98 10.00
N LYS A 4 -5.33 -25.06 10.55
CA LYS A 4 -3.87 -25.25 10.67
C LYS A 4 -3.66 -26.48 11.56
N PHE A 5 -3.24 -27.60 10.96
CA PHE A 5 -2.92 -28.82 11.71
C PHE A 5 -1.68 -28.55 12.59
N PRO A 6 -1.78 -28.63 13.92
CA PRO A 6 -0.71 -28.20 14.84
C PRO A 6 0.55 -29.09 14.77
N TRP A 7 0.50 -30.19 14.02
CA TRP A 7 1.59 -31.16 13.87
C TRP A 7 2.26 -31.12 12.50
N LEU A 8 1.78 -30.28 11.57
CA LEU A 8 2.21 -30.34 10.17
C LEU A 8 3.69 -29.96 10.00
N MET A 9 4.16 -28.92 10.67
CA MET A 9 5.58 -28.53 10.63
C MET A 9 6.49 -29.52 11.38
N PRO A 10 6.19 -29.95 12.62
CA PRO A 10 6.92 -31.04 13.29
C PRO A 10 7.00 -32.32 12.45
N ALA A 11 5.92 -32.69 11.76
CA ALA A 11 5.88 -33.86 10.90
C ALA A 11 6.76 -33.68 9.64
N VAL A 12 6.71 -32.52 8.98
CA VAL A 12 7.53 -32.23 7.79
C VAL A 12 9.02 -32.21 8.15
N PHE A 13 9.41 -31.49 9.20
CA PHE A 13 10.81 -31.47 9.63
C PHE A 13 11.27 -32.81 10.22
N GLY A 14 10.38 -33.56 10.88
CA GLY A 14 10.63 -34.93 11.33
C GLY A 14 10.91 -35.89 10.17
N PHE A 15 10.13 -35.78 9.09
CA PHE A 15 10.33 -36.59 7.89
C PHE A 15 11.63 -36.21 7.16
N ILE A 16 11.95 -34.92 7.06
CA ILE A 16 13.23 -34.44 6.51
C ILE A 16 14.40 -34.94 7.36
N GLY A 17 14.29 -34.88 8.69
CA GLY A 17 15.30 -35.40 9.61
C GLY A 17 15.52 -36.91 9.49
N LEU A 18 14.46 -37.68 9.25
CA LEU A 18 14.55 -39.12 8.99
C LEU A 18 15.27 -39.41 7.66
N LEU A 19 15.01 -38.64 6.60
CA LEU A 19 15.65 -38.83 5.29
C LEU A 19 17.14 -38.50 5.30
N ILE A 20 17.56 -37.47 6.05
CA ILE A 20 18.96 -37.03 6.08
C ILE A 20 19.84 -37.97 6.91
N PHE A 21 19.37 -38.39 8.08
CA PHE A 21 20.19 -39.18 9.01
C PHE A 21 19.90 -40.69 8.95
N GLN A 22 18.91 -41.12 8.16
CA GLN A 22 18.44 -42.51 8.03
C GLN A 22 18.26 -43.23 9.37
N SER A 23 17.96 -42.48 10.42
CA SER A 23 18.00 -42.93 11.81
C SER A 23 16.83 -42.36 12.58
N PHE A 24 16.35 -43.12 13.57
CA PHE A 24 15.32 -42.65 14.50
C PHE A 24 15.74 -41.39 15.26
N ILE A 25 17.03 -41.22 15.52
CA ILE A 25 17.58 -39.99 16.13
C ILE A 25 17.36 -38.76 15.22
N GLY A 26 17.48 -38.90 13.90
CA GLY A 26 17.22 -37.82 12.95
C GLY A 26 15.77 -37.38 12.91
N LEU A 27 14.84 -38.33 13.06
CA LEU A 27 13.41 -38.03 13.18
C LEU A 27 13.14 -37.20 14.44
N LEU A 28 13.71 -37.57 15.59
CA LEU A 28 13.52 -36.84 16.85
C LEU A 28 14.09 -35.41 16.78
N ILE A 29 15.28 -35.25 16.19
CA ILE A 29 15.90 -33.93 15.97
C ILE A 29 15.03 -33.10 15.03
N GLY A 30 14.56 -33.68 13.93
CA GLY A 30 13.67 -33.02 12.97
C GLY A 30 12.34 -32.57 13.58
N VAL A 31 11.68 -33.43 14.35
CA VAL A 31 10.44 -33.08 15.07
C VAL A 31 10.70 -31.96 16.08
N GLY A 32 11.82 -32.00 16.81
CA GLY A 32 12.24 -30.95 17.74
C GLY A 32 12.46 -29.59 17.06
N ILE A 33 13.15 -29.57 15.93
CA ILE A 33 13.36 -28.36 15.11
C ILE A 33 12.02 -27.85 14.56
N GLY A 34 11.17 -28.73 14.03
CA GLY A 34 9.86 -28.35 13.51
C GLY A 34 8.93 -27.77 14.58
N TYR A 35 8.97 -28.31 15.80
CA TYR A 35 8.24 -27.76 16.94
C TYR A 35 8.76 -26.37 17.34
N PHE A 36 10.08 -26.19 17.38
CA PHE A 36 10.71 -24.90 17.67
C PHE A 36 10.39 -23.85 16.59
N PHE A 37 10.42 -24.22 15.32
CA PHE A 37 10.11 -23.34 14.19
C PHE A 37 8.63 -22.95 14.17
N GLN A 38 7.73 -23.90 14.43
CA GLN A 38 6.29 -23.61 14.54
C GLN A 38 5.98 -22.68 15.71
N ARG A 39 6.66 -22.86 16.86
CA ARG A 39 6.51 -21.97 18.01
C ARG A 39 7.00 -20.55 17.70
N ARG A 40 8.14 -20.40 17.01
CA ARG A 40 8.63 -19.10 16.55
C ARG A 40 7.71 -18.43 15.52
N GLN A 41 7.15 -19.20 14.59
CA GLN A 41 6.22 -18.67 13.58
C GLN A 41 4.87 -18.25 14.21
N SER A 42 4.37 -19.01 15.18
CA SER A 42 3.15 -18.66 15.92
C SER A 42 3.35 -17.41 16.78
N GLU A 43 4.51 -17.26 17.42
CA GLU A 43 4.83 -16.02 18.17
C GLU A 43 4.98 -14.81 17.25
N SER A 44 5.54 -14.96 16.05
CA SER A 44 5.59 -13.86 15.07
C SER A 44 4.21 -13.50 14.52
N ASP A 45 3.34 -14.48 14.25
CA ASP A 45 1.97 -14.25 13.77
C ASP A 45 1.16 -13.45 14.79
N ILE A 46 1.27 -13.78 16.08
CA ILE A 46 0.57 -13.08 17.18
C ILE A 46 1.12 -11.66 17.36
N ARG A 47 2.44 -11.47 17.39
CA ARG A 47 3.05 -10.14 17.51
C ARG A 47 2.69 -9.23 16.34
N ASN A 48 2.66 -9.77 15.12
CA ASN A 48 2.24 -9.03 13.93
C ASN A 48 0.75 -8.65 14.00
N ALA A 49 -0.12 -9.54 14.44
CA ALA A 49 -1.54 -9.25 14.63
C ALA A 49 -1.78 -8.12 15.64
N GLU A 50 -1.07 -8.11 16.76
CA GLU A 50 -1.16 -7.04 17.76
C GLU A 50 -0.66 -5.70 17.20
N LEU A 51 0.45 -5.70 16.45
CA LEU A 51 0.96 -4.51 15.79
C LEU A 51 -0.02 -3.95 14.75
N PHE A 52 -0.62 -4.82 13.93
CA PHE A 52 -1.63 -4.41 12.95
C PHE A 52 -2.89 -3.86 13.63
N GLN A 53 -3.34 -4.47 14.74
CA GLN A 53 -4.46 -3.94 15.51
C GLN A 53 -4.16 -2.51 16.01
N ARG A 54 -2.96 -2.27 16.53
CA ARG A 54 -2.55 -0.92 16.98
C ARG A 54 -2.54 0.07 15.83
N GLN A 55 -1.99 -0.29 14.67
CA GLN A 55 -1.98 0.55 13.47
C GLN A 55 -3.39 0.95 13.03
N VAL A 56 -4.30 -0.03 12.96
CA VAL A 56 -5.69 0.20 12.57
C VAL A 56 -6.42 1.06 13.60
N ASN A 57 -6.21 0.82 14.90
CA ASN A 57 -6.82 1.64 15.96
C ASN A 57 -6.35 3.11 15.87
N ASN A 58 -5.06 3.34 15.69
CA ASN A 58 -4.54 4.71 15.51
C ASN A 58 -5.09 5.37 14.24
N LEU A 59 -5.24 4.61 13.14
CA LEU A 59 -5.81 5.10 11.89
C LEU A 59 -7.27 5.54 12.07
N ALA A 60 -8.06 4.71 12.75
CA ALA A 60 -9.44 5.01 13.10
C ALA A 60 -9.55 6.29 13.93
N GLU A 61 -8.70 6.43 14.95
CA GLU A 61 -8.66 7.63 15.80
C GLU A 61 -8.32 8.89 14.99
N ILE A 62 -7.31 8.82 14.11
CA ILE A 62 -6.93 9.95 13.25
C ILE A 62 -8.10 10.38 12.35
N ILE A 63 -8.81 9.43 11.75
CA ILE A 63 -9.99 9.73 10.91
C ILE A 63 -11.10 10.38 11.75
N GLY A 64 -11.37 9.88 12.95
CA GLY A 64 -12.35 10.46 13.87
C GLY A 64 -11.99 11.90 14.27
N ILE A 65 -10.74 12.12 14.69
CA ILE A 65 -10.24 13.46 15.04
C ILE A 65 -10.33 14.41 13.85
N LEU A 66 -10.01 13.93 12.65
CA LEU A 66 -10.08 14.73 11.43
C LEU A 66 -11.51 15.18 11.14
N LEU A 67 -12.49 14.27 11.18
CA LEU A 67 -13.91 14.62 11.05
C LEU A 67 -14.33 15.68 12.08
N ARG A 68 -13.84 15.57 13.32
CA ARG A 68 -14.12 16.53 14.39
C ARG A 68 -13.50 17.90 14.09
N LYS A 69 -12.21 17.95 13.76
CA LYS A 69 -11.45 19.20 13.54
C LYS A 69 -11.95 19.98 12.33
N THR A 70 -12.39 19.30 11.29
CA THR A 70 -12.93 19.94 10.08
C THR A 70 -14.41 20.32 10.21
N GLY A 71 -15.07 19.98 11.33
CA GLY A 71 -16.48 20.26 11.55
C GLY A 71 -17.42 19.30 10.81
N ASN A 72 -16.89 18.21 10.26
CA ASN A 72 -17.63 17.20 9.51
C ASN A 72 -18.07 15.99 10.36
N ALA A 73 -17.94 16.06 11.69
CA ALA A 73 -18.35 15.01 12.64
C ALA A 73 -19.88 14.97 12.85
N THR A 74 -20.65 14.86 11.78
CA THR A 74 -22.08 14.59 11.86
C THR A 74 -22.33 13.11 12.11
N ARG A 75 -23.48 12.74 12.70
CA ARG A 75 -23.84 11.33 12.89
C ARG A 75 -23.83 10.53 11.59
N SER A 76 -24.26 11.14 10.48
CA SER A 76 -24.24 10.50 9.15
C SER A 76 -22.81 10.23 8.70
N ASN A 77 -21.95 11.25 8.73
CA ASN A 77 -20.57 11.13 8.26
C ASN A 77 -19.76 10.14 9.12
N ILE A 78 -19.99 10.10 10.44
CA ILE A 78 -19.35 9.12 11.33
C ILE A 78 -19.78 7.69 10.98
N ASN A 79 -21.07 7.47 10.71
CA ASN A 79 -21.57 6.15 10.30
C ASN A 79 -21.05 5.73 8.92
N ASP A 80 -21.01 6.65 7.96
CA ASP A 80 -20.45 6.42 6.63
C ASP A 80 -18.95 6.09 6.74
N ALA A 81 -18.21 6.85 7.57
CA ALA A 81 -16.79 6.61 7.83
C ALA A 81 -16.53 5.23 8.46
N LYS A 82 -17.32 4.83 9.48
CA LYS A 82 -17.21 3.50 10.09
C LYS A 82 -17.42 2.39 9.06
N THR A 83 -18.43 2.53 8.21
CA THR A 83 -18.74 1.53 7.16
C THR A 83 -17.59 1.40 6.18
N LEU A 84 -17.13 2.52 5.60
CA LEU A 84 -16.04 2.54 4.62
C LEU A 84 -14.73 2.05 5.21
N PHE A 85 -14.41 2.51 6.41
CA PHE A 85 -13.22 2.07 7.15
C PHE A 85 -13.27 0.58 7.44
N GLY A 86 -14.41 0.10 7.96
CA GLY A 86 -14.58 -1.29 8.33
C GLY A 86 -14.44 -2.23 7.14
N GLU A 87 -15.00 -1.85 5.99
CA GLU A 87 -14.86 -2.60 4.73
C GLU A 87 -13.40 -2.63 4.25
N GLU A 88 -12.73 -1.49 4.23
CA GLU A 88 -11.34 -1.36 3.79
C GLU A 88 -10.38 -2.20 4.63
N ILE A 89 -10.52 -2.12 5.96
CA ILE A 89 -9.68 -2.86 6.90
C ILE A 89 -9.98 -4.35 6.85
N SER A 90 -11.24 -4.76 6.75
CA SER A 90 -11.61 -6.18 6.65
C SER A 90 -11.00 -6.85 5.42
N ARG A 91 -10.89 -6.13 4.31
CA ARG A 91 -10.24 -6.61 3.08
C ARG A 91 -8.73 -6.68 3.21
N SER A 92 -8.15 -5.71 3.91
CA SER A 92 -6.69 -5.50 3.92
C SER A 92 -5.96 -6.20 5.07
N PHE A 93 -6.67 -6.50 6.16
CA PHE A 93 -6.12 -7.11 7.37
C PHE A 93 -6.98 -8.30 7.83
N ALA A 94 -6.60 -9.51 7.40
CA ALA A 94 -7.11 -10.72 8.01
C ALA A 94 -6.60 -10.77 9.46
N HIS A 95 -7.48 -10.90 10.46
CA HIS A 95 -7.20 -10.99 11.91
C HIS A 95 -7.19 -9.69 12.72
N VAL A 96 -7.64 -8.56 12.17
CA VAL A 96 -7.89 -7.34 12.96
C VAL A 96 -9.33 -7.33 13.46
N ASP A 97 -9.53 -6.98 14.72
CA ASP A 97 -10.83 -6.63 15.27
C ASP A 97 -11.24 -5.24 14.79
N VAL A 98 -12.02 -5.25 13.71
CA VAL A 98 -12.55 -4.05 13.07
C VAL A 98 -13.59 -3.35 13.94
N HIS A 99 -14.29 -4.08 14.81
CA HIS A 99 -15.33 -3.51 15.67
C HIS A 99 -14.73 -2.53 16.66
N THR A 100 -13.66 -2.93 17.35
CA THR A 100 -12.92 -2.06 18.28
C THR A 100 -12.40 -0.81 17.57
N ALA A 101 -11.91 -0.94 16.34
CA ALA A 101 -11.41 0.21 15.59
C ALA A 101 -12.53 1.18 15.18
N MET A 102 -13.68 0.68 14.74
CA MET A 102 -14.84 1.52 14.42
C MET A 102 -15.39 2.25 15.64
N GLN A 103 -15.37 1.62 16.82
CA GLN A 103 -15.73 2.29 18.09
C GLN A 103 -14.77 3.43 18.40
N ARG A 104 -13.46 3.19 18.31
CA ARG A 104 -12.44 4.22 18.53
C ARG A 104 -12.56 5.40 17.56
N LEU A 105 -12.95 5.15 16.31
CA LEU A 105 -13.23 6.21 15.34
C LEU A 105 -14.36 7.12 15.83
N GLU A 106 -15.47 6.54 16.27
CA GLU A 106 -16.63 7.28 16.78
C GLU A 106 -16.31 8.02 18.08
N ASP A 107 -15.60 7.39 19.01
CA ASP A 107 -15.15 8.02 20.25
C ASP A 107 -14.25 9.21 19.95
N ALA A 108 -13.29 9.04 19.04
CA ALA A 108 -12.38 10.11 18.63
C ALA A 108 -13.10 11.26 17.90
N ALA A 109 -14.15 10.95 17.13
CA ALA A 109 -14.97 11.96 16.46
C ALA A 109 -15.83 12.78 17.44
N THR A 110 -16.24 12.19 18.56
CA THR A 110 -17.18 12.80 19.52
C THR A 110 -16.50 13.39 20.77
N ASN A 111 -15.36 12.85 21.19
CA ASN A 111 -14.68 13.23 22.44
C ASN A 111 -13.38 14.00 22.18
N SER A 112 -13.34 15.28 22.59
CA SER A 112 -12.17 16.17 22.44
C SER A 112 -10.91 15.72 23.20
N SER A 113 -11.01 14.75 24.11
CA SER A 113 -9.89 14.21 24.88
C SER A 113 -8.87 13.44 24.01
N TYR A 114 -9.27 13.03 22.81
CA TYR A 114 -8.37 12.36 21.86
C TYR A 114 -7.42 13.37 21.20
N ASP A 115 -6.12 13.13 21.36
CA ASP A 115 -5.03 13.91 20.78
C ASP A 115 -4.47 13.22 19.52
N GLU A 116 -4.50 13.94 18.40
CA GLU A 116 -4.00 13.49 17.11
C GLU A 116 -2.51 13.15 17.17
N SER A 117 -1.74 13.92 17.94
CA SER A 117 -0.30 13.75 18.04
C SER A 117 0.08 12.41 18.67
N VAL A 118 -0.73 11.95 19.64
CA VAL A 118 -0.53 10.66 20.32
C VAL A 118 -0.79 9.51 19.35
N SER A 119 -1.94 9.53 18.65
CA SER A 119 -2.30 8.50 17.67
C SER A 119 -1.32 8.49 16.49
N LEU A 120 -0.89 9.67 16.01
CA LEU A 120 0.11 9.80 14.94
C LEU A 120 1.48 9.27 15.34
N ASN A 121 1.98 9.62 16.52
CA ASN A 121 3.26 9.13 17.01
C ASN A 121 3.23 7.62 17.24
N SER A 122 2.13 7.11 17.79
CA SER A 122 1.88 5.67 17.94
C SER A 122 1.89 4.95 16.58
N LEU A 123 1.21 5.52 15.57
CA LEU A 123 1.19 4.98 14.21
C LEU A 123 2.59 4.98 13.60
N ARG A 124 3.29 6.12 13.63
CA ARG A 124 4.67 6.25 13.13
C ARG A 124 5.61 5.22 13.77
N ASN A 125 5.57 5.10 15.08
CA ASN A 125 6.42 4.15 15.81
C ASN A 125 6.12 2.71 15.42
N SER A 126 4.82 2.37 15.27
CA SER A 126 4.41 1.03 14.85
C SER A 126 4.80 0.68 13.40
N LEU A 127 4.92 1.67 12.52
CA LEU A 127 5.42 1.50 11.15
C LEU A 127 6.94 1.26 11.15
N ALA A 128 7.68 2.02 11.96
CA ALA A 128 9.13 1.88 12.06
C ALA A 128 9.59 0.53 12.66
N MET A 129 8.79 -0.08 13.53
CA MET A 129 9.12 -1.35 14.20
C MET A 129 8.89 -2.60 13.35
N SER A 130 8.30 -2.48 12.16
CA SER A 130 7.78 -3.62 11.40
C SER A 130 8.29 -3.64 9.97
N VAL A 131 9.12 -4.65 9.65
CA VAL A 131 9.64 -4.94 8.29
C VAL A 131 8.52 -5.36 7.32
N ALA A 132 7.37 -5.80 7.86
CA ALA A 132 6.19 -6.22 7.10
C ALA A 132 5.05 -5.18 7.09
N SER A 133 5.27 -3.99 7.67
CA SER A 133 4.22 -2.96 7.74
C SER A 133 3.91 -2.39 6.35
N ARG A 134 2.64 -2.05 6.13
CA ARG A 134 2.23 -1.30 4.94
C ARG A 134 2.85 0.11 5.03
N SER A 135 3.19 0.69 3.87
CA SER A 135 3.85 2.00 3.84
C SER A 135 2.97 3.11 4.41
N GLY A 136 3.57 4.19 4.95
CA GLY A 136 2.82 5.36 5.41
C GLY A 136 1.89 5.95 4.33
N VAL A 137 2.31 5.86 3.05
CA VAL A 137 1.50 6.25 1.87
C VAL A 137 0.17 5.51 1.81
N TYR A 138 0.16 4.22 2.11
CA TYR A 138 -1.07 3.42 2.15
C TYR A 138 -2.03 3.93 3.23
N PHE A 139 -1.54 4.17 4.44
CA PHE A 139 -2.34 4.72 5.53
C PHE A 139 -2.91 6.11 5.20
N LEU A 140 -2.09 6.99 4.64
CA LEU A 140 -2.55 8.31 4.21
C LEU A 140 -3.62 8.22 3.12
N THR A 141 -3.49 7.27 2.19
CA THR A 141 -4.49 7.02 1.14
C THR A 141 -5.83 6.59 1.75
N ILE A 142 -5.82 5.72 2.77
CA ILE A 142 -7.05 5.31 3.48
C ILE A 142 -7.69 6.51 4.18
N ILE A 143 -6.90 7.34 4.87
CA ILE A 143 -7.41 8.53 5.57
C ILE A 143 -8.13 9.44 4.58
N ILE A 144 -7.48 9.77 3.46
CA ILE A 144 -8.06 10.61 2.41
C ILE A 144 -9.33 9.98 1.85
N TYR A 145 -9.28 8.69 1.51
CA TYR A 145 -10.41 7.96 0.95
C TYR A 145 -11.62 7.96 1.90
N VAL A 146 -11.44 7.49 3.13
CA VAL A 146 -12.53 7.37 4.10
C VAL A 146 -13.11 8.74 4.43
N TYR A 147 -12.25 9.74 4.67
CA TYR A 147 -12.71 11.09 5.00
C TYR A 147 -13.51 11.73 3.87
N CYS A 148 -12.96 11.81 2.66
CA CYS A 148 -13.62 12.50 1.54
C CYS A 148 -14.96 11.86 1.17
N ASN A 149 -15.02 10.53 1.22
CA ASN A 149 -16.26 9.79 0.95
C ASN A 149 -17.30 9.97 2.05
N ALA A 150 -16.88 9.85 3.31
CA ALA A 150 -17.78 9.97 4.45
C ALA A 150 -18.33 11.39 4.60
N ALA A 151 -17.48 12.41 4.44
CA ALA A 151 -17.88 13.80 4.51
C ALA A 151 -18.47 14.34 3.19
N ARG A 152 -18.50 13.51 2.13
CA ARG A 152 -18.98 13.86 0.78
C ARG A 152 -18.38 15.18 0.28
N THR A 153 -17.10 15.36 0.53
CA THR A 153 -16.34 16.56 0.23
C THR A 153 -15.18 16.24 -0.70
N ARG A 154 -14.80 17.22 -1.52
CA ARG A 154 -13.59 17.16 -2.34
C ARG A 154 -12.40 17.88 -1.70
N GLY A 155 -12.42 18.03 -0.38
CA GLY A 155 -11.37 18.62 0.44
C GLY A 155 -11.56 20.12 0.67
N ASP A 156 -11.10 20.57 1.82
CA ASP A 156 -11.08 21.97 2.27
C ASP A 156 -9.68 22.32 2.82
N ASP A 157 -9.38 23.61 3.01
CA ASP A 157 -8.05 24.06 3.45
C ASP A 157 -7.60 23.38 4.74
N LYS A 158 -8.51 23.24 5.72
CA LYS A 158 -8.24 22.55 6.98
C LYS A 158 -7.87 21.09 6.78
N PHE A 159 -8.53 20.40 5.85
CA PHE A 159 -8.20 19.03 5.51
C PHE A 159 -6.84 18.92 4.81
N TYR A 160 -6.53 19.82 3.87
CA TYR A 160 -5.24 19.82 3.19
C TYR A 160 -4.08 20.04 4.18
N ASP A 161 -4.19 21.02 5.07
CA ASP A 161 -3.20 21.29 6.12
C ASP A 161 -3.00 20.06 7.03
N ALA A 162 -4.09 19.39 7.40
CA ALA A 162 -4.04 18.15 8.17
C ALA A 162 -3.32 17.03 7.39
N MET A 163 -3.58 16.88 6.08
CA MET A 163 -2.93 15.83 5.28
C MET A 163 -1.43 16.06 5.12
N PHE A 164 -0.97 17.30 4.98
CA PHE A 164 0.46 17.61 4.98
C PHE A 164 1.10 17.37 6.34
N THR A 165 0.42 17.73 7.42
CA THR A 165 0.88 17.48 8.79
C THR A 165 1.02 15.98 9.04
N ILE A 166 -0.03 15.19 8.79
CA ILE A 166 -0.04 13.74 8.92
C ILE A 166 1.00 13.10 8.00
N GLY A 167 1.07 13.53 6.74
CA GLY A 167 2.04 13.01 5.77
C GLY A 167 3.48 13.21 6.23
N SER A 168 3.83 14.41 6.71
CA SER A 168 5.16 14.70 7.25
C SER A 168 5.48 13.85 8.49
N ALA A 169 4.50 13.64 9.38
CA ALA A 169 4.66 12.80 10.57
C ALA A 169 4.88 11.32 10.21
N LEU A 170 4.28 10.85 9.11
CA LEU A 170 4.48 9.51 8.57
C LEU A 170 5.76 9.36 7.74
N GLY A 171 6.56 10.42 7.61
CA GLY A 171 7.80 10.44 6.81
C GLY A 171 7.55 10.46 5.30
N ILE A 172 6.37 10.92 4.87
CA ILE A 172 6.00 11.03 3.46
C ILE A 172 6.44 12.41 2.95
N PRO A 173 7.23 12.48 1.86
CA PRO A 173 7.58 13.74 1.21
C PRO A 173 6.34 14.55 0.83
N PRO A 174 6.32 15.89 1.04
CA PRO A 174 5.16 16.73 0.71
C PRO A 174 4.69 16.61 -0.74
N GLN A 175 5.61 16.34 -1.67
CA GLN A 175 5.30 16.14 -3.09
C GLN A 175 4.41 14.92 -3.29
N ILE A 176 4.64 13.84 -2.54
CA ILE A 176 3.83 12.62 -2.63
C ILE A 176 2.45 12.89 -2.01
N VAL A 177 2.38 13.61 -0.89
CA VAL A 177 1.10 14.03 -0.29
C VAL A 177 0.27 14.86 -1.28
N ALA A 178 0.89 15.83 -1.94
CA ALA A 178 0.25 16.66 -2.97
C ALA A 178 -0.30 15.83 -4.12
N VAL A 179 0.44 14.84 -4.61
CA VAL A 179 -0.02 13.92 -5.68
C VAL A 179 -1.22 13.08 -5.21
N LEU A 180 -1.21 12.58 -3.97
CA LEU A 180 -2.34 11.82 -3.41
C LEU A 180 -3.58 12.70 -3.30
N LEU A 181 -3.42 13.93 -2.83
CA LEU A 181 -4.50 14.91 -2.75
C LEU A 181 -5.03 15.24 -4.14
N MET A 182 -4.18 15.59 -5.11
CA MET A 182 -4.59 15.92 -6.48
C MET A 182 -5.37 14.77 -7.14
N ARG A 183 -5.05 13.51 -6.82
CA ARG A 183 -5.75 12.35 -7.36
C ARG A 183 -7.14 12.14 -6.74
N ALA A 184 -7.29 12.47 -5.46
CA ALA A 184 -8.47 12.11 -4.67
C ALA A 184 -9.41 13.29 -4.38
N THR A 185 -8.96 14.52 -4.62
CA THR A 185 -9.60 15.76 -4.19
C THR A 185 -9.45 16.85 -5.26
N ASP A 186 -10.07 18.01 -5.07
CA ASP A 186 -9.90 19.16 -5.97
C ASP A 186 -8.62 19.99 -5.66
N TYR A 187 -7.69 19.41 -4.88
CA TYR A 187 -6.41 20.04 -4.54
C TYR A 187 -5.65 20.49 -5.80
N GLY A 188 -5.35 21.79 -5.88
CA GLY A 188 -4.67 22.41 -7.03
C GLY A 188 -5.57 22.78 -8.22
N ASN A 189 -6.88 22.49 -8.17
CA ASN A 189 -7.84 22.78 -9.26
C ASN A 189 -8.56 24.14 -9.10
N SER A 190 -8.19 24.93 -8.07
CA SER A 190 -8.70 26.28 -7.86
C SER A 190 -8.12 27.25 -8.90
N GLN A 191 -8.89 27.48 -9.97
CA GLN A 191 -8.73 28.68 -10.79
C GLN A 191 -9.06 29.90 -9.90
N ASN A 192 -8.05 30.67 -9.52
CA ASN A 192 -8.14 31.93 -8.77
C ASN A 192 -8.53 31.84 -7.29
N ALA A 193 -7.57 31.51 -6.41
CA ALA A 193 -7.38 32.22 -5.14
C ALA A 193 -6.02 31.85 -4.50
N HIS A 194 -5.12 32.84 -4.47
CA HIS A 194 -3.95 32.96 -3.56
C HIS A 194 -2.78 31.96 -3.70
N GLY A 195 -1.96 32.21 -4.74
CA GLY A 195 -0.49 32.30 -4.61
C GLY A 195 0.32 31.03 -4.27
N GLY A 196 0.91 30.40 -5.28
CA GLY A 196 2.13 29.59 -5.14
C GLY A 196 2.12 28.25 -5.88
N TYR A 197 2.96 28.15 -6.91
CA TYR A 197 3.33 26.95 -7.68
C TYR A 197 2.33 26.45 -8.74
N SER A 198 2.33 27.15 -9.88
CA SER A 198 1.84 26.66 -11.17
C SER A 198 2.82 25.64 -11.75
N TRP A 199 2.44 24.37 -11.80
CA TRP A 199 3.09 23.39 -12.67
C TRP A 199 2.28 23.30 -13.96
N GLY A 200 2.95 23.58 -15.08
CA GLY A 200 2.37 23.76 -16.41
C GLY A 200 1.39 22.66 -16.80
N GLN A 201 0.19 23.12 -17.14
CA GLN A 201 -0.82 22.40 -17.89
C GLN A 201 -0.28 22.17 -19.30
N SER A 202 0.08 20.93 -19.63
CA SER A 202 0.29 20.50 -21.01
C SER A 202 -0.59 19.29 -21.30
N ASP A 203 -1.72 19.61 -21.93
CA ASP A 203 -2.29 18.89 -23.06
C ASP A 203 -2.85 17.48 -22.82
N PHE A 204 -4.06 17.40 -22.28
CA PHE A 204 -5.01 16.34 -22.66
C PHE A 204 -6.42 16.95 -22.79
N GLY A 205 -6.88 16.97 -24.04
CA GLY A 205 -8.14 17.55 -24.49
C GLY A 205 -9.39 16.95 -23.86
N GLY A 206 -10.45 17.75 -23.93
CA GLY A 206 -11.73 17.55 -23.25
C GLY A 206 -12.44 16.23 -23.55
N GLY A 207 -13.16 15.77 -22.53
CA GLY A 207 -14.11 14.68 -22.60
C GLY A 207 -15.02 14.74 -21.37
N GLN A 208 -16.17 15.38 -21.53
CA GLN A 208 -17.28 15.36 -20.58
C GLN A 208 -17.76 13.91 -20.47
N TYR A 209 -17.41 13.19 -19.40
CA TYR A 209 -17.86 11.81 -19.19
C TYR A 209 -18.46 11.59 -17.80
N ASN A 210 -19.59 10.90 -17.83
CA ASN A 210 -20.45 10.42 -16.74
C ASN A 210 -19.72 10.08 -15.43
N GLN A 211 -20.09 10.80 -14.37
CA GLN A 211 -19.81 10.47 -12.97
C GLN A 211 -20.71 9.33 -12.49
N GLN A 212 -20.37 8.07 -12.77
CA GLN A 212 -20.97 6.97 -11.98
C GLN A 212 -20.06 5.74 -11.85
N ASP A 213 -19.05 5.55 -12.71
CA ASP A 213 -18.29 4.29 -12.77
C ASP A 213 -16.84 4.34 -12.24
N SER A 214 -16.43 5.41 -11.54
CA SER A 214 -15.01 5.59 -11.15
C SER A 214 -14.57 4.77 -9.91
N TYR A 215 -15.50 4.14 -9.18
CA TYR A 215 -15.17 3.49 -7.90
C TYR A 215 -14.60 2.06 -8.02
N ASN A 216 -14.96 1.30 -9.06
CA ASN A 216 -14.50 -0.09 -9.19
C ASN A 216 -13.08 -0.21 -9.79
N ARG A 217 -12.58 0.83 -10.47
CA ARG A 217 -11.29 0.76 -11.19
C ARG A 217 -10.06 0.88 -10.28
N ASN A 218 -10.16 1.51 -9.11
CA ASN A 218 -8.99 1.76 -8.26
C ASN A 218 -8.55 0.54 -7.42
N TYR A 219 -9.47 -0.36 -7.08
CA TYR A 219 -9.16 -1.58 -6.32
C TYR A 219 -8.55 -2.69 -7.21
N TYR A 220 -9.00 -2.78 -8.48
CA TYR A 220 -8.37 -3.66 -9.47
C TYR A 220 -6.95 -3.21 -9.86
N ARG A 221 -6.62 -1.91 -9.75
CA ARG A 221 -5.32 -1.37 -10.15
C ARG A 221 -4.17 -1.73 -9.21
N ALA A 222 -4.42 -2.07 -7.94
CA ALA A 222 -3.37 -2.53 -7.03
C ALA A 222 -2.95 -3.98 -7.33
N ALA A 223 -3.91 -4.85 -7.62
CA ALA A 223 -3.67 -6.21 -8.08
C ALA A 223 -3.08 -6.25 -9.51
N ASP A 224 -3.56 -5.38 -10.40
CA ASP A 224 -2.96 -5.20 -11.72
C ASP A 224 -1.56 -4.60 -11.62
N SER A 225 -1.29 -3.65 -10.72
CA SER A 225 0.06 -3.09 -10.57
C SER A 225 1.09 -4.14 -10.12
N GLN A 226 0.69 -5.11 -9.29
CA GLN A 226 1.56 -6.25 -8.96
C GLN A 226 1.76 -7.19 -10.15
N LYS A 227 0.71 -7.43 -10.94
CA LYS A 227 0.76 -8.27 -12.14
C LYS A 227 1.58 -7.61 -13.27
N GLU A 228 1.44 -6.30 -13.46
CA GLU A 228 2.21 -5.46 -14.37
C GLU A 228 3.67 -5.39 -13.95
N LEU A 229 3.95 -5.25 -12.66
CA LEU A 229 5.32 -5.28 -12.13
C LEU A 229 5.96 -6.67 -12.33
N GLN A 230 5.20 -7.74 -12.10
CA GLN A 230 5.68 -9.11 -12.36
C GLN A 230 5.94 -9.34 -13.86
N ALA A 231 5.07 -8.82 -14.73
CA ALA A 231 5.28 -8.84 -16.19
C ALA A 231 6.49 -8.01 -16.61
N ALA A 232 6.75 -6.87 -15.96
CA ALA A 232 7.93 -6.04 -16.19
C ALA A 232 9.23 -6.77 -15.80
N TYR A 233 9.24 -7.46 -14.64
CA TYR A 233 10.35 -8.31 -14.21
C TYR A 233 10.63 -9.45 -15.20
N GLN A 234 9.57 -10.11 -15.70
CA GLN A 234 9.69 -11.18 -16.70
C GLN A 234 10.20 -10.65 -18.05
N THR A 235 9.72 -9.48 -18.50
CA THR A 235 10.11 -8.86 -19.78
C THR A 235 11.59 -8.46 -19.79
N LEU A 236 12.10 -7.97 -18.65
CA LEU A 236 13.52 -7.60 -18.50
C LEU A 236 14.41 -8.79 -18.10
N GLY A 237 13.82 -9.91 -17.69
CA GLY A 237 14.53 -11.09 -17.21
C GLY A 237 15.31 -10.82 -15.92
N VAL A 238 14.77 -9.98 -15.04
CA VAL A 238 15.40 -9.57 -13.78
C VAL A 238 14.50 -9.92 -12.60
N THR A 239 15.09 -10.27 -11.46
CA THR A 239 14.35 -10.67 -10.27
C THR A 239 13.87 -9.47 -9.46
N ALA A 240 12.94 -9.69 -8.53
CA ALA A 240 12.43 -8.65 -7.64
C ALA A 240 13.50 -8.00 -6.74
N GLU A 241 14.70 -8.60 -6.63
CA GLU A 241 15.85 -8.08 -5.86
C GLU A 241 16.82 -7.24 -6.71
N VAL A 242 16.53 -7.03 -8.00
CA VAL A 242 17.43 -6.32 -8.93
C VAL A 242 17.92 -4.97 -8.38
N THR A 243 19.23 -4.73 -8.46
CA THR A 243 19.86 -3.45 -8.10
C THR A 243 19.81 -2.45 -9.26
N LYS A 244 20.02 -1.15 -8.98
CA LYS A 244 19.97 -0.07 -10.00
C LYS A 244 20.92 -0.32 -11.18
N ASP A 245 22.11 -0.84 -10.90
CA ASP A 245 23.13 -1.11 -11.91
C ASP A 245 22.80 -2.34 -12.75
N GLU A 246 22.22 -3.39 -12.13
CA GLU A 246 21.75 -4.58 -12.83
C GLU A 246 20.56 -4.27 -13.74
N LEU A 247 19.63 -3.41 -13.29
CA LEU A 247 18.50 -2.96 -14.10
C LEU A 247 18.97 -2.18 -15.33
N ARG A 248 19.94 -1.26 -15.16
CA ARG A 248 20.55 -0.52 -16.28
C ARG A 248 21.28 -1.43 -17.25
N LYS A 249 22.01 -2.43 -16.74
CA LYS A 249 22.73 -3.42 -17.56
C LYS A 249 21.77 -4.30 -18.36
N ALA A 250 20.67 -4.75 -17.73
CA ALA A 250 19.62 -5.54 -18.38
C ALA A 250 18.89 -4.73 -19.47
N LYS A 251 18.50 -3.48 -19.18
CA LYS A 251 17.90 -2.54 -20.14
C LYS A 251 18.81 -2.33 -21.34
N ARG A 252 20.09 -2.02 -21.13
CA ARG A 252 21.07 -1.80 -22.21
C ARG A 252 21.29 -3.05 -23.07
N ARG A 253 21.34 -4.23 -22.45
CA ARG A 253 21.49 -5.51 -23.17
C ARG A 253 20.28 -5.83 -24.05
N LEU A 254 19.06 -5.57 -23.57
CA LEU A 254 17.83 -5.86 -24.30
C LEU A 254 17.59 -4.84 -25.42
N LEU A 255 17.84 -3.55 -25.18
CA LEU A 255 17.78 -2.52 -26.22
C LEU A 255 18.83 -2.74 -27.31
N ALA A 256 20.01 -3.26 -26.98
CA ALA A 256 21.03 -3.58 -27.99
C ALA A 256 20.65 -4.77 -28.91
N LYS A 257 19.72 -5.63 -28.46
CA LYS A 257 19.15 -6.76 -29.21
C LYS A 257 17.92 -6.37 -30.02
N TRP A 258 17.06 -5.50 -29.48
CA TRP A 258 15.80 -5.08 -30.07
C TRP A 258 15.82 -3.63 -30.57
N HIS A 259 16.99 -3.12 -30.97
CA HIS A 259 17.11 -1.77 -31.49
C HIS A 259 16.44 -1.68 -32.88
N PRO A 260 15.61 -0.66 -33.17
CA PRO A 260 14.92 -0.51 -34.46
C PRO A 260 15.89 -0.43 -35.66
N ASP A 261 17.14 -0.05 -35.41
CA ASP A 261 18.21 0.04 -36.43
C ASP A 261 18.85 -1.31 -36.78
N LYS A 262 18.61 -2.37 -35.98
CA LYS A 262 19.12 -3.73 -36.24
C LYS A 262 18.04 -4.68 -36.76
N ALA A 263 16.87 -4.16 -37.12
CA ALA A 263 15.74 -4.96 -37.57
C ALA A 263 15.95 -5.42 -39.04
N PRO A 264 15.76 -6.73 -39.34
CA PRO A 264 15.73 -7.21 -40.73
C PRO A 264 14.55 -6.59 -41.50
N GLU A 265 14.68 -6.47 -42.82
CA GLU A 265 13.67 -5.85 -43.70
C GLU A 265 12.28 -6.47 -43.47
N GLY A 266 11.28 -5.61 -43.23
CA GLY A 266 9.89 -6.00 -42.97
C GLY A 266 9.53 -6.26 -41.51
N LYS A 267 10.47 -6.21 -40.54
CA LYS A 267 10.20 -6.42 -39.10
C LYS A 267 10.49 -5.21 -38.21
N LYS A 268 10.55 -4.01 -38.77
CA LYS A 268 10.83 -2.76 -38.03
C LYS A 268 9.78 -2.48 -36.95
N ASP A 269 8.52 -2.83 -37.22
CA ASP A 269 7.41 -2.57 -36.30
C ASP A 269 7.52 -3.44 -35.04
N GLU A 270 7.84 -4.74 -35.19
CA GLU A 270 8.05 -5.66 -34.07
C GLU A 270 9.21 -5.23 -33.17
N TYR A 271 10.32 -4.74 -33.76
CA TYR A 271 11.47 -4.26 -33.00
C TYR A 271 11.16 -2.94 -32.27
N THR A 272 10.36 -2.06 -32.88
CA THR A 272 9.94 -0.81 -32.26
C THR A 272 9.01 -1.06 -31.07
N GLU A 273 8.02 -1.94 -31.22
CA GLU A 273 7.13 -2.33 -30.12
C GLU A 273 7.89 -2.99 -28.97
N MET A 274 8.83 -3.88 -29.26
CA MET A 274 9.64 -4.53 -28.24
C MET A 274 10.54 -3.53 -27.52
N SER A 275 11.12 -2.56 -28.21
CA SER A 275 11.92 -1.50 -27.59
C SER A 275 11.10 -0.61 -26.65
N GLN A 276 9.85 -0.30 -27.03
CA GLN A 276 8.92 0.46 -26.20
C GLN A 276 8.51 -0.33 -24.95
N LYS A 277 8.20 -1.63 -25.10
CA LYS A 277 7.90 -2.52 -23.96
C LYS A 277 9.06 -2.64 -22.99
N ILE A 278 10.31 -2.70 -23.49
CA ILE A 278 11.52 -2.74 -22.65
C ILE A 278 11.69 -1.43 -21.87
N ASN A 279 11.46 -0.28 -22.49
CA ASN A 279 11.55 1.01 -21.82
C ASN A 279 10.45 1.17 -20.75
N ALA A 280 9.20 0.88 -21.11
CA ALA A 280 8.06 0.95 -20.19
C ALA A 280 8.25 0.03 -18.96
N ALA A 281 8.74 -1.20 -19.17
CA ALA A 281 9.03 -2.13 -18.08
C ALA A 281 10.13 -1.62 -17.14
N ALA A 282 11.19 -0.99 -17.68
CA ALA A 282 12.29 -0.49 -16.88
C ALA A 282 11.89 0.74 -16.05
N ASP A 283 11.08 1.61 -16.64
CA ASP A 283 10.60 2.81 -15.98
C ASP A 283 9.61 2.46 -14.86
N LEU A 284 8.76 1.44 -15.06
CA LEU A 284 7.88 0.88 -14.01
C LEU A 284 8.67 0.30 -12.82
N ILE A 285 9.72 -0.48 -13.06
CA ILE A 285 10.55 -1.04 -11.98
C ILE A 285 11.30 0.08 -11.24
N THR A 286 11.77 1.10 -11.96
CA THR A 286 12.47 2.26 -11.38
C THR A 286 11.54 3.05 -10.46
N ALA A 287 10.33 3.35 -10.93
CA ALA A 287 9.30 4.05 -10.15
C ALA A 287 8.87 3.26 -8.91
N TYR A 288 8.76 1.93 -9.02
CA TYR A 288 8.36 1.07 -7.90
C TYR A 288 9.45 0.91 -6.83
N LYS A 289 10.72 0.76 -7.25
CA LYS A 289 11.85 0.59 -6.31
C LYS A 289 12.41 1.90 -5.77
N GLY A 290 12.09 3.04 -6.39
CA GLY A 290 12.56 4.36 -5.96
C GLY A 290 14.05 4.60 -6.23
N PHE A 291 14.56 4.11 -7.37
CA PHE A 291 15.95 4.33 -7.80
C PHE A 291 16.19 5.70 -8.42
#